data_AF-A0A7V0RII8-F1
#
_entry.id   AF-A0A7V0RII8-F1
#
_cell.length_a   1.000
_cell.length_b   1.000
_cell.length_c   1.000
_cell.angle_alpha   90.00
_cell.angle_beta   90.00
_cell.angle_gamma   90.00
#
_symmetry.space_group_name_H-M   'P 1'
#
loop_
_entity.id
_entity.type
_entity.pdbx_description
1 polymer ?
#
loop_
_entity_poly.entity_id
_entity_poly.type
_entity_poly.pdbx_seq_one_letter_code
_entity_poly.pdbx_strand_id
1 'polypeptide(L)'
;MRGREKQHRNNEHDYDTHGGAFLISAISTGGDLPRRPPNYPETALILWRRKARPLLCALDNSIPVPFCSIPGDFDGAIFVPTSVLIDNAREGPGHAALYEAPRRIIRADTPGEVSGALAALEAARKSGAHLAGYFSYELGYALEPRFAQMMPGGRRVPLLWFGAFDQVRTLEGREVEDYLDASATGRYRLSEPELTMSAQSYGTRFARVKSYIAAGDIYQLNLTLKGRFRVEGDPVALYRDLRRKQPVSYAALLRCDDFTVISASPELFLRIEGERVVTRPMKGTAARGLTLQQDNEIGQWL
;
A
#
# COMPACT_ATOMS: atom_id res chain seq x y z
N MET A 1 -5.14 -63.26 3.73
CA MET A 1 -3.86 -63.30 2.96
C MET A 1 -3.93 -62.19 1.92
N ARG A 2 -3.10 -61.17 1.77
CA ARG A 2 -1.92 -60.55 2.42
C ARG A 2 -2.21 -59.02 2.24
N GLY A 3 -2.05 -58.09 3.17
CA GLY A 3 -0.88 -57.80 3.99
C GLY A 3 0.01 -56.79 3.26
N ARG A 4 -0.08 -55.50 3.63
CA ARG A 4 1.07 -54.58 3.79
C ARG A 4 0.62 -53.25 4.43
N GLU A 5 0.95 -53.13 5.72
CA GLU A 5 1.18 -51.88 6.44
C GLU A 5 2.33 -51.10 5.79
N LYS A 6 2.28 -49.77 5.88
CA LYS A 6 3.46 -48.95 6.14
C LYS A 6 3.15 -47.87 7.15
N GLN A 7 3.99 -47.87 8.16
CA GLN A 7 4.03 -47.10 9.38
C GLN A 7 4.80 -45.78 9.17
N HIS A 8 4.43 -44.77 9.96
CA HIS A 8 5.17 -43.60 10.43
C HIS A 8 6.27 -42.95 9.56
N ARG A 9 6.11 -41.65 9.30
CA ARG A 9 7.10 -40.65 9.75
C ARG A 9 6.41 -39.42 10.34
N ASN A 10 6.84 -39.10 11.56
CA ASN A 10 6.76 -37.77 12.16
C ASN A 10 7.43 -36.74 11.24
N ASN A 11 6.95 -35.49 11.33
CA ASN A 11 7.75 -34.26 11.41
C ASN A 11 6.74 -33.17 11.83
N GLU A 12 6.68 -32.88 13.14
CA GLU A 12 7.38 -31.75 13.76
C GLU A 12 6.85 -30.40 13.28
N HIS A 13 6.29 -29.67 14.24
CA HIS A 13 5.95 -28.26 14.18
C HIS A 13 7.16 -27.44 13.76
N ASP A 14 6.96 -26.50 12.84
CA ASP A 14 7.71 -25.24 12.83
C ASP A 14 6.74 -24.12 12.45
N TYR A 15 6.36 -23.35 13.46
CA TYR A 15 5.59 -22.12 13.31
C TYR A 15 6.61 -21.00 13.08
N ASP A 16 6.86 -20.67 11.81
CA ASP A 16 7.75 -19.55 11.48
C ASP A 16 6.91 -18.28 11.27
N THR A 17 6.78 -17.51 12.35
CA THR A 17 6.22 -16.16 12.40
C THR A 17 7.21 -15.18 11.78
N HIS A 18 7.03 -14.83 10.51
CA HIS A 18 7.88 -13.84 9.84
C HIS A 18 7.05 -12.68 9.27
N GLY A 19 7.13 -11.54 9.98
CA GLY A 19 6.51 -10.27 9.62
C GLY A 19 7.05 -9.72 8.30
N GLY A 20 6.17 -9.62 7.31
CA GLY A 20 6.45 -9.03 6.00
C GLY A 20 6.18 -7.52 5.99
N ALA A 21 7.08 -6.76 5.38
CA ALA A 21 6.82 -5.36 5.02
C ALA A 21 6.11 -5.29 3.65
N PHE A 22 5.05 -4.50 3.56
CA PHE A 22 4.20 -4.38 2.38
C PHE A 22 4.20 -2.94 1.85
N LEU A 23 4.46 -2.75 0.56
CA LEU A 23 4.29 -1.45 -0.11
C LEU A 23 2.93 -1.40 -0.82
N ILE A 24 2.14 -0.40 -0.47
CA ILE A 24 0.77 -0.19 -0.96
C ILE A 24 0.78 0.93 -2.00
N SER A 25 0.28 0.67 -3.20
CA SER A 25 0.17 1.69 -4.25
C SER A 25 -0.97 2.67 -3.95
N ALA A 26 -0.67 3.97 -3.83
CA ALA A 26 -1.65 5.04 -3.78
C ALA A 26 -1.54 5.93 -5.03
N ILE A 27 -2.65 6.11 -5.77
CA ILE A 27 -2.76 6.86 -7.02
C ILE A 27 -3.02 8.35 -6.74
N SER A 28 -2.27 9.26 -7.36
CA SER A 28 -2.61 10.68 -7.45
C SER A 28 -2.23 11.29 -8.82
N THR A 29 -2.70 12.52 -9.09
CA THR A 29 -3.11 13.12 -10.38
C THR A 29 -2.15 14.11 -11.06
N GLY A 30 -2.04 14.00 -12.41
CA GLY A 30 -2.47 15.06 -13.36
C GLY A 30 -1.43 15.93 -14.09
N GLY A 31 -1.37 15.84 -15.43
CA GLY A 31 -0.78 16.87 -16.32
C GLY A 31 -0.84 16.47 -17.80
N ASP A 32 -1.28 17.37 -18.69
CA ASP A 32 -1.39 17.15 -20.14
C ASP A 32 0.00 17.14 -20.83
N LEU A 33 0.20 16.17 -21.73
CA LEU A 33 1.46 15.95 -22.48
C LEU A 33 1.57 16.85 -23.72
N PRO A 34 2.65 17.64 -23.90
CA PRO A 34 2.97 18.25 -25.18
C PRO A 34 3.62 17.25 -26.16
N ARG A 35 3.56 17.58 -27.47
CA ARG A 35 3.93 16.72 -28.61
C ARG A 35 5.46 16.53 -28.78
N ARG A 36 5.80 15.35 -29.30
CA ARG A 36 7.10 14.72 -29.68
C ARG A 36 8.14 15.64 -30.37
N PRO A 37 9.45 15.32 -30.23
CA PRO A 37 10.38 15.33 -31.36
C PRO A 37 10.93 13.92 -31.68
N PRO A 38 11.47 13.71 -32.91
CA PRO A 38 11.78 12.41 -33.47
C PRO A 38 13.21 11.93 -33.16
N ASN A 39 13.42 10.62 -33.35
CA ASN A 39 14.66 9.83 -33.28
C ASN A 39 14.90 9.07 -31.96
N TYR A 40 14.57 7.77 -32.00
CA TYR A 40 15.07 6.73 -31.11
C TYR A 40 15.97 5.80 -31.93
N PRO A 41 17.25 5.60 -31.57
CA PRO A 41 17.85 4.28 -31.61
C PRO A 41 17.51 3.52 -30.32
N GLU A 42 17.59 2.21 -30.45
CA GLU A 42 17.11 1.16 -29.56
C GLU A 42 17.58 1.26 -28.08
N THR A 43 16.86 0.52 -27.24
CA THR A 43 17.23 -0.05 -25.92
C THR A 43 16.60 0.61 -24.68
N ALA A 44 15.72 -0.14 -24.02
CA ALA A 44 15.54 -0.07 -22.56
C ALA A 44 15.06 -1.44 -22.03
N LEU A 45 15.94 -2.42 -22.13
CA LEU A 45 15.97 -3.56 -21.22
C LEU A 45 16.72 -3.06 -19.97
N ILE A 46 16.07 -2.98 -18.81
CA ILE A 46 16.81 -2.78 -17.55
C ILE A 46 16.59 -4.00 -16.66
N LEU A 47 17.40 -5.01 -16.94
CA LEU A 47 17.88 -5.98 -15.95
C LEU A 47 18.87 -5.26 -15.03
N TRP A 48 18.66 -5.29 -13.72
CA TRP A 48 19.72 -4.95 -12.78
C TRP A 48 20.34 -6.21 -12.20
N ARG A 49 21.59 -6.50 -12.60
CA ARG A 49 22.50 -7.42 -11.92
C ARG A 49 23.86 -6.73 -11.77
N ARG A 50 24.26 -6.39 -10.55
CA ARG A 50 25.36 -7.04 -9.81
C ARG A 50 25.93 -6.12 -8.71
N LYS A 51 25.94 -6.69 -7.49
CA LYS A 51 26.78 -6.38 -6.30
C LYS A 51 26.53 -5.08 -5.52
N ALA A 52 25.48 -5.09 -4.70
CA ALA A 52 25.54 -4.80 -3.26
C ALA A 52 24.22 -5.25 -2.58
N ARG A 53 24.31 -6.02 -1.50
CA ARG A 53 23.19 -6.50 -0.65
C ARG A 53 22.88 -5.43 0.43
N PRO A 54 21.74 -5.47 1.15
CA PRO A 54 20.35 -5.36 0.69
C PRO A 54 19.57 -4.23 1.44
N LEU A 55 18.48 -3.71 0.85
CA LEU A 55 17.44 -2.97 1.59
C LEU A 55 16.47 -4.01 2.21
N LEU A 56 16.38 -4.03 3.54
CA LEU A 56 15.64 -5.04 4.33
C LEU A 56 14.34 -4.42 4.92
N CYS A 57 13.18 -5.12 4.88
CA CYS A 57 12.67 -6.18 5.76
C CYS A 57 12.43 -5.72 7.21
N ALA A 58 11.24 -6.01 7.74
CA ALA A 58 10.96 -5.95 9.16
C ALA A 58 11.76 -7.06 9.86
N LEU A 59 12.45 -6.74 10.95
CA LEU A 59 13.12 -7.70 11.83
C LEU A 59 12.50 -7.54 13.21
N ASP A 60 11.84 -8.60 13.67
CA ASP A 60 11.36 -8.79 15.04
C ASP A 60 12.56 -8.90 15.99
N ASN A 61 12.52 -8.20 17.12
CA ASN A 61 13.33 -8.51 18.29
C ASN A 61 12.53 -8.14 19.55
N SER A 62 12.15 -9.18 20.27
CA SER A 62 11.32 -9.15 21.47
C SER A 62 12.17 -8.82 22.70
N ILE A 63 12.10 -7.59 23.25
CA ILE A 63 12.55 -7.27 24.62
C ILE A 63 11.64 -6.17 25.22
N PRO A 64 11.05 -6.35 26.42
CA PRO A 64 10.20 -5.34 27.06
C PRO A 64 11.00 -4.38 27.96
N VAL A 65 10.72 -3.07 27.88
CA VAL A 65 11.14 -2.05 28.87
C VAL A 65 10.06 -0.96 29.02
N PRO A 66 9.96 -0.27 30.18
CA PRO A 66 8.70 0.27 30.67
C PRO A 66 8.36 1.70 30.22
N PHE A 67 7.05 1.92 30.23
CA PHE A 67 6.26 3.12 30.01
C PHE A 67 6.84 4.41 30.63
N CYS A 68 6.77 5.51 29.88
CA CYS A 68 6.95 6.87 30.41
C CYS A 68 5.82 7.78 29.88
N SER A 69 5.07 8.38 30.80
CA SER A 69 3.95 9.28 30.54
C SER A 69 4.43 10.72 30.40
N ILE A 70 3.80 11.50 29.51
CA ILE A 70 3.96 12.97 29.46
C ILE A 70 2.56 13.63 29.50
N PRO A 71 2.32 14.65 30.35
CA PRO A 71 1.05 15.37 30.44
C PRO A 71 1.03 16.69 29.64
N GLY A 72 -0.18 17.17 29.31
CA GLY A 72 -0.45 18.61 29.19
C GLY A 72 -1.19 19.10 27.93
N ASP A 73 -2.51 19.28 28.09
CA ASP A 73 -3.44 20.26 27.51
C ASP A 73 -3.23 20.82 26.10
N PHE A 74 -4.13 20.45 25.18
CA PHE A 74 -4.52 21.27 24.02
C PHE A 74 -6.02 21.15 23.70
N ASP A 75 -6.61 22.30 23.38
CA ASP A 75 -8.02 22.58 23.06
C ASP A 75 -8.61 21.64 21.99
N GLY A 76 -9.67 20.91 22.37
CA GLY A 76 -10.80 20.47 21.52
C GLY A 76 -10.58 19.63 20.24
N ALA A 77 -9.35 19.50 19.73
CA ALA A 77 -9.00 18.58 18.67
C ALA A 77 -8.67 17.25 19.32
N ILE A 78 -9.43 16.19 19.00
CA ILE A 78 -9.07 14.83 19.37
C ILE A 78 -7.66 14.59 18.80
N PHE A 79 -6.65 14.57 19.67
CA PHE A 79 -5.31 14.17 19.29
C PHE A 79 -5.40 12.74 18.80
N VAL A 80 -5.31 12.58 17.48
CA VAL A 80 -5.28 11.28 16.83
C VAL A 80 -3.82 10.85 16.84
N PRO A 81 -3.42 9.87 17.67
CA PRO A 81 -2.05 9.42 17.68
C PRO A 81 -1.72 8.84 16.30
N THR A 82 -0.59 9.27 15.75
CA THR A 82 -0.10 8.74 14.47
C THR A 82 0.08 7.22 14.59
N SER A 83 -0.55 6.48 13.68
CA SER A 83 -0.48 5.02 13.64
C SER A 83 -0.59 4.48 12.22
N VAL A 84 -0.05 3.28 12.03
CA VAL A 84 -0.14 2.53 10.77
C VAL A 84 -0.64 1.13 11.11
N LEU A 85 -1.74 0.72 10.49
CA LEU A 85 -2.25 -0.64 10.52
C LEU A 85 -2.07 -1.23 9.12
N ILE A 86 -1.31 -2.31 9.00
CA ILE A 86 -1.19 -3.12 7.78
C ILE A 86 -1.91 -4.44 8.04
N ASP A 87 -2.86 -4.82 7.18
CA ASP A 87 -3.91 -5.77 7.54
C ASP A 87 -4.16 -6.77 6.41
N ASN A 88 -4.16 -8.06 6.76
CA ASN A 88 -4.62 -9.15 5.90
C ASN A 88 -6.04 -9.53 6.32
N ALA A 89 -7.03 -8.94 5.67
CA ALA A 89 -8.44 -9.16 5.96
C ALA A 89 -9.03 -10.38 5.20
N ARG A 90 -8.24 -11.06 4.35
CA ARG A 90 -8.72 -12.15 3.49
C ARG A 90 -8.49 -13.55 4.06
N GLU A 91 -7.43 -13.76 4.82
CA GLU A 91 -7.02 -15.09 5.30
C GLU A 91 -7.34 -15.27 6.78
N GLY A 92 -8.21 -16.25 7.10
CA GLY A 92 -8.42 -16.75 8.47
C GLY A 92 -8.78 -15.68 9.51
N PRO A 93 -8.55 -15.93 10.81
CA PRO A 93 -8.52 -14.86 11.80
C PRO A 93 -7.43 -13.85 11.38
N GLY A 94 -7.84 -12.74 10.76
CA GLY A 94 -6.95 -11.82 10.04
C GLY A 94 -5.69 -11.45 10.83
N HIS A 95 -4.55 -11.46 10.14
CA HIS A 95 -3.25 -11.13 10.72
C HIS A 95 -2.90 -9.69 10.33
N ALA A 96 -2.68 -8.83 11.31
CA ALA A 96 -2.35 -7.44 11.08
C ALA A 96 -1.14 -6.99 11.90
N ALA A 97 -0.36 -6.10 11.31
CA ALA A 97 0.75 -5.42 11.96
C ALA A 97 0.32 -3.99 12.30
N LEU A 98 0.29 -3.67 13.58
CA LEU A 98 -0.05 -2.36 14.12
C LEU A 98 1.21 -1.65 14.62
N TYR A 99 1.40 -0.43 14.15
CA TYR A 99 2.50 0.47 14.48
C TYR A 99 1.92 1.73 15.10
N GLU A 100 2.32 2.05 16.33
CA GLU A 100 1.76 3.18 17.09
C GLU A 100 2.90 4.03 17.67
N ALA A 101 2.65 5.33 17.81
CA ALA A 101 3.57 6.28 18.46
C ALA A 101 4.99 6.24 17.84
N PRO A 102 5.18 6.69 16.59
CA PRO A 102 6.49 6.68 15.98
C PRO A 102 7.47 7.58 16.75
N ARG A 103 8.72 7.14 16.91
CA ARG A 103 9.82 7.97 17.44
C ARG A 103 10.03 9.24 16.61
N ARG A 104 9.86 9.10 15.28
CA ARG A 104 9.95 10.20 14.33
C ARG A 104 9.22 9.87 13.04
N ILE A 105 8.84 10.92 12.32
CA ILE A 105 8.29 10.84 10.97
C ILE A 105 9.38 11.20 9.96
N ILE A 106 9.50 10.40 8.91
CA ILE A 106 10.38 10.61 7.76
C ILE A 106 9.49 10.89 6.55
N ARG A 107 9.54 12.10 6.01
CA ARG A 107 8.63 12.61 4.99
C ARG A 107 9.39 13.41 3.93
N ALA A 108 8.93 13.38 2.68
CA ALA A 108 9.35 14.30 1.62
C ALA A 108 8.12 14.86 0.90
N ASP A 109 7.93 16.17 0.92
CA ASP A 109 6.84 16.87 0.23
C ASP A 109 7.28 17.35 -1.16
N THR A 110 8.57 17.68 -1.30
CA THR A 110 9.16 18.16 -2.56
C THR A 110 10.14 17.15 -3.17
N PRO A 111 10.37 17.19 -4.50
CA PRO A 111 11.33 16.28 -5.15
C PRO A 111 12.76 16.39 -4.57
N GLY A 112 13.17 17.59 -4.14
CA GLY A 112 14.51 17.83 -3.58
C GLY A 112 14.75 17.14 -2.23
N GLU A 113 13.68 16.85 -1.48
CA GLU A 113 13.75 16.19 -0.18
C GLU A 113 13.85 14.66 -0.29
N VAL A 114 13.47 14.08 -1.44
CA VAL A 114 13.33 12.63 -1.62
C VAL A 114 14.62 11.88 -1.29
N SER A 115 15.76 12.32 -1.82
CA SER A 115 17.04 11.64 -1.58
C SER A 115 17.42 11.65 -0.09
N GLY A 116 17.20 12.76 0.61
CA GLY A 116 17.49 12.88 2.04
C GLY A 116 16.56 12.00 2.87
N ALA A 117 15.28 11.96 2.53
CA ALA A 117 14.30 11.13 3.20
C ALA A 117 14.57 9.62 2.99
N LEU A 118 14.92 9.18 1.77
CA LEU A 118 15.33 7.79 1.52
C LEU A 118 16.57 7.39 2.33
N ALA A 119 17.57 8.28 2.42
CA ALA A 119 18.75 8.04 3.25
C ALA A 119 18.38 7.95 4.76
N ALA A 120 17.43 8.77 5.21
CA ALA A 120 16.93 8.73 6.59
C ALA A 120 16.15 7.45 6.92
N LEU A 121 15.39 6.89 5.96
CA LEU A 121 14.75 5.57 6.09
C LEU A 121 15.81 4.49 6.28
N GLU A 122 16.83 4.48 5.42
CA GLU A 122 17.90 3.48 5.50
C GLU A 122 18.69 3.58 6.81
N ALA A 123 18.94 4.79 7.30
CA ALA A 123 19.58 5.00 8.60
C ALA A 123 18.71 4.50 9.77
N ALA A 124 17.41 4.80 9.77
CA ALA A 124 16.48 4.34 10.80
C ALA A 124 16.37 2.80 10.83
N ARG A 125 16.32 2.18 9.65
CA ARG A 125 16.34 0.72 9.52
C ARG A 125 17.62 0.12 10.10
N LYS A 126 18.78 0.71 9.79
CA LYS A 126 20.08 0.24 10.33
C LYS A 126 20.18 0.39 11.85
N SER A 127 19.49 1.35 12.45
CA SER A 127 19.39 1.49 13.91
C SER A 127 18.37 0.54 14.54
N GLY A 128 17.76 -0.37 13.77
CA GLY A 128 16.79 -1.35 14.27
C GLY A 128 15.36 -0.84 14.40
N ALA A 129 15.03 0.35 13.86
CA ALA A 129 13.65 0.83 13.89
C ALA A 129 12.79 0.08 12.86
N HIS A 130 11.55 -0.18 13.23
CA HIS A 130 10.53 -0.66 12.30
C HIS A 130 9.97 0.51 11.49
N LEU A 131 9.81 0.34 10.18
CA LEU A 131 9.34 1.40 9.28
C LEU A 131 8.00 1.01 8.67
N ALA A 132 7.01 1.88 8.80
CA ALA A 132 5.69 1.70 8.18
C ALA A 132 5.18 3.04 7.63
N GLY A 133 4.60 3.00 6.43
CA GLY A 133 4.28 4.20 5.68
C GLY A 133 3.89 3.92 4.23
N TYR A 134 4.01 4.91 3.37
CA TYR A 134 3.70 4.78 1.95
C TYR A 134 4.62 5.64 1.06
N PHE A 135 4.69 5.22 -0.20
CA PHE A 135 5.18 6.03 -1.31
C PHE A 135 3.99 6.43 -2.18
N SER A 136 3.89 7.70 -2.57
CA SER A 136 2.85 8.13 -3.51
C SER A 136 3.23 7.71 -4.94
N TYR A 137 2.24 7.62 -5.83
CA TYR A 137 2.48 7.41 -7.26
C TYR A 137 3.41 8.48 -7.84
N GLU A 138 3.25 9.73 -7.40
CA GLU A 138 4.05 10.87 -7.86
C GLU A 138 5.53 10.77 -7.53
N LEU A 139 5.92 9.96 -6.55
CA LEU A 139 7.33 9.70 -6.27
C LEU A 139 8.08 9.24 -7.53
N GLY A 140 7.40 8.50 -8.42
CA GLY A 140 7.99 8.05 -9.69
C GLY A 140 8.53 9.19 -10.56
N TYR A 141 7.89 10.38 -10.54
CA TYR A 141 8.36 11.55 -11.29
C TYR A 141 9.67 12.12 -10.72
N ALA A 142 9.93 11.93 -9.42
CA ALA A 142 11.19 12.34 -8.79
C ALA A 142 12.31 11.30 -8.99
N LEU A 143 11.97 10.02 -9.17
CA LEU A 143 12.93 8.93 -9.34
C LEU A 143 13.40 8.75 -10.80
N GLU A 144 12.58 9.12 -11.78
CA GLU A 144 12.91 9.03 -13.20
C GLU A 144 13.17 10.45 -13.78
N PRO A 145 14.44 10.81 -14.08
CA PRO A 145 14.81 12.14 -14.55
C PRO A 145 14.02 12.62 -15.78
N ARG A 146 13.61 11.71 -16.66
CA ARG A 146 12.80 12.05 -17.85
C ARG A 146 11.43 12.63 -17.50
N PHE A 147 10.92 12.34 -16.30
CA PHE A 147 9.61 12.79 -15.84
C PHE A 147 9.70 13.93 -14.82
N ALA A 148 10.89 14.37 -14.41
CA ALA A 148 11.05 15.38 -13.36
C ALA A 148 10.28 16.68 -13.63
N GLN A 149 10.24 17.13 -14.89
CA GLN A 149 9.52 18.34 -15.33
C GLN A 149 8.00 18.17 -15.37
N MET A 150 7.50 16.94 -15.26
CA MET A 150 6.07 16.60 -15.30
C MET A 150 5.45 16.43 -13.91
N MET A 151 6.20 16.71 -12.85
CA MET A 151 5.73 16.61 -11.47
C MET A 151 4.46 17.46 -11.27
N PRO A 152 3.31 16.87 -10.90
CA PRO A 152 2.07 17.61 -10.76
C PRO A 152 2.13 18.58 -9.59
N GLY A 153 1.68 19.82 -9.78
CA GLY A 153 1.52 20.80 -8.69
C GLY A 153 0.31 20.51 -7.79
N GLY A 154 0.19 21.24 -6.67
CA GLY A 154 -1.00 21.19 -5.81
C GLY A 154 -1.28 19.83 -5.15
N ARG A 155 -0.23 19.01 -4.95
CA ARG A 155 -0.33 17.75 -4.21
C ARG A 155 -0.77 18.05 -2.77
N ARG A 156 -1.68 17.20 -2.26
CA ARG A 156 -2.22 17.30 -0.89
C ARG A 156 -1.59 16.31 0.09
N VAL A 157 -0.69 15.49 -0.42
CA VAL A 157 0.00 14.43 0.31
C VAL A 157 1.47 14.44 -0.11
N PRO A 158 2.39 14.04 0.79
CA PRO A 158 3.81 13.95 0.47
C PRO A 158 4.12 12.90 -0.61
N LEU A 159 5.32 12.98 -1.17
CA LEU A 159 5.88 11.98 -2.08
C LEU A 159 6.20 10.67 -1.36
N LEU A 160 6.63 10.77 -0.09
CA LEU A 160 6.79 9.64 0.80
C LEU A 160 6.52 10.08 2.24
N TRP A 161 6.00 9.15 3.04
CA TRP A 161 5.80 9.34 4.47
C TRP A 161 5.95 8.00 5.18
N PHE A 162 6.78 7.95 6.21
CA PHE A 162 6.98 6.78 7.05
C PHE A 162 7.18 7.19 8.51
N GLY A 163 6.53 6.47 9.42
CA GLY A 163 6.91 6.45 10.82
C GLY A 163 8.09 5.49 11.04
N ALA A 164 9.00 5.87 11.93
CA ALA A 164 9.98 4.97 12.52
C ALA A 164 9.54 4.59 13.94
N PHE A 165 9.32 3.31 14.17
CA PHE A 165 8.69 2.74 15.34
C PHE A 165 9.63 1.79 16.08
N ASP A 166 9.39 1.63 17.37
CA ASP A 166 10.23 0.80 18.25
C ASP A 166 9.82 -0.65 18.28
N GLN A 167 8.54 -0.87 18.05
CA GLN A 167 7.90 -2.16 18.14
C GLN A 167 6.76 -2.23 17.13
N VAL A 168 6.41 -3.47 16.79
CA VAL A 168 5.23 -3.79 16.00
C VAL A 168 4.35 -4.69 16.86
N ARG A 169 3.08 -4.34 16.96
CA ARG A 169 2.09 -5.20 17.60
C ARG A 169 1.42 -6.04 16.53
N THR A 170 1.54 -7.35 16.66
CA THR A 170 0.74 -8.27 15.86
C THR A 170 -0.66 -8.37 16.47
N LEU A 171 -1.68 -8.25 15.62
CA LEU A 171 -3.08 -8.47 15.97
C LEU A 171 -3.60 -9.65 15.16
N GLU A 172 -4.33 -10.55 15.81
CA GLU A 172 -4.87 -11.75 15.19
C GLU A 172 -6.39 -11.86 15.35
N GLY A 173 -7.05 -12.25 14.26
CA GLY A 173 -8.48 -12.54 14.25
C GLY A 173 -9.34 -11.39 14.73
N ARG A 174 -9.97 -11.62 15.89
CA ARG A 174 -10.91 -10.66 16.46
C ARG A 174 -10.19 -9.45 17.06
N GLU A 175 -8.92 -9.55 17.40
CA GLU A 175 -8.15 -8.43 17.97
C GLU A 175 -8.09 -7.23 17.02
N VAL A 176 -8.09 -7.47 15.70
CA VAL A 176 -8.14 -6.40 14.69
C VAL A 176 -9.48 -5.65 14.77
N GLU A 177 -10.59 -6.38 14.84
CA GLU A 177 -11.92 -5.78 14.96
C GLU A 177 -12.09 -5.06 16.30
N ASP A 178 -11.63 -5.65 17.40
CA ASP A 178 -11.70 -5.05 18.72
C ASP A 178 -10.85 -3.77 18.80
N TYR A 179 -9.65 -3.76 18.19
CA TYR A 179 -8.84 -2.56 18.06
C TYR A 179 -9.55 -1.46 17.25
N LEU A 180 -10.16 -1.82 16.11
CA LEU A 180 -10.89 -0.86 15.27
C LEU A 180 -12.15 -0.33 15.97
N ASP A 181 -12.88 -1.17 16.69
CA ASP A 181 -14.07 -0.78 17.45
C ASP A 181 -13.71 0.12 18.64
N ALA A 182 -12.60 -0.15 19.32
CA ALA A 182 -12.09 0.70 20.40
C ALA A 182 -11.49 2.02 19.89
N SER A 183 -10.86 2.00 18.71
CA SER A 183 -10.21 3.16 18.09
C SER A 183 -11.19 4.09 17.37
N ALA A 184 -12.37 3.57 17.00
CA ALA A 184 -13.41 4.34 16.35
C ALA A 184 -14.10 5.27 17.36
N THR A 185 -13.89 6.58 17.21
CA THR A 185 -14.44 7.60 18.11
C THR A 185 -15.79 8.13 17.66
N GLY A 186 -16.31 7.71 16.51
CA GLY A 186 -17.60 8.21 16.03
C GLY A 186 -18.16 7.56 14.78
N ARG A 187 -19.18 8.22 14.23
CA ARG A 187 -19.77 7.88 12.92
C ARG A 187 -19.03 8.64 11.82
N TYR A 188 -19.15 8.16 10.60
CA TYR A 188 -18.74 8.88 9.40
C TYR A 188 -19.92 9.11 8.45
N ARG A 189 -19.77 10.09 7.57
CA ARG A 189 -20.65 10.33 6.42
C ARG A 189 -19.81 10.54 5.18
N LEU A 190 -20.29 10.02 4.06
CA LEU A 190 -19.68 10.19 2.75
C LEU A 190 -20.57 11.10 1.91
N SER A 191 -19.98 12.05 1.21
CA SER A 191 -20.69 12.72 0.11
C SER A 191 -20.78 11.78 -1.10
N GLU A 192 -21.69 12.11 -2.01
CA GLU A 192 -21.69 11.48 -3.34
C GLU A 192 -20.31 11.66 -4.01
N PRO A 193 -19.76 10.61 -4.64
CA PRO A 193 -18.50 10.70 -5.35
C PRO A 193 -18.66 11.42 -6.69
N GLU A 194 -17.85 12.45 -6.88
CA GLU A 194 -17.74 13.18 -8.14
C GLU A 194 -16.54 12.65 -8.93
N LEU A 195 -16.76 12.29 -10.20
CA LEU A 195 -15.67 11.91 -11.10
C LEU A 195 -14.94 13.15 -11.59
N THR A 196 -13.61 13.13 -11.49
CA THR A 196 -12.74 14.27 -11.90
C THR A 196 -12.64 14.47 -13.41
N MET A 197 -13.30 13.63 -14.20
CA MET A 197 -13.27 13.68 -15.65
C MET A 197 -14.59 13.15 -16.21
N SER A 198 -15.10 13.82 -17.25
CA SER A 198 -16.31 13.40 -17.95
C SER A 198 -16.09 12.16 -18.80
N ALA A 199 -17.18 11.44 -19.11
CA ALA A 199 -17.15 10.29 -20.02
C ALA A 199 -16.57 10.66 -21.41
N GLN A 200 -16.90 11.84 -21.92
CA GLN A 200 -16.37 12.33 -23.19
C GLN A 200 -14.85 12.51 -23.14
N SER A 201 -14.33 13.18 -22.10
CA SER A 201 -12.89 13.39 -21.93
C SER A 201 -12.15 12.07 -21.72
N TYR A 202 -12.72 11.14 -20.95
CA TYR A 202 -12.19 9.79 -20.81
C TYR A 202 -12.11 9.09 -22.17
N GLY A 203 -13.19 9.16 -22.97
CA GLY A 203 -13.26 8.57 -24.31
C GLY A 203 -12.20 9.11 -25.26
N THR A 204 -11.95 10.43 -25.25
CA THR A 204 -10.87 11.05 -26.03
C THR A 204 -9.49 10.55 -25.61
N ARG A 205 -9.22 10.47 -24.30
CA ARG A 205 -7.94 9.93 -23.79
C ARG A 205 -7.78 8.46 -24.13
N PHE A 206 -8.83 7.67 -24.00
CA PHE A 206 -8.84 6.26 -24.36
C PHE A 206 -8.56 6.04 -25.85
N ALA A 207 -9.19 6.83 -26.74
CA ALA A 207 -8.91 6.77 -28.18
C ALA A 207 -7.43 7.07 -28.49
N ARG A 208 -6.83 8.05 -27.80
CA ARG A 208 -5.40 8.38 -27.92
C ARG A 208 -4.50 7.25 -27.42
N VAL A 209 -4.85 6.59 -26.33
CA VAL A 209 -4.12 5.39 -25.85
C VAL A 209 -4.17 4.29 -26.90
N LYS A 210 -5.35 4.01 -27.47
CA LYS A 210 -5.47 3.03 -28.55
C LYS A 210 -4.62 3.38 -29.77
N SER A 211 -4.54 4.67 -30.15
CA SER A 211 -3.69 5.07 -31.28
C SER A 211 -2.21 4.84 -31.00
N TYR A 212 -1.74 5.07 -29.76
CA TYR A 212 -0.37 4.74 -29.38
C TYR A 212 -0.10 3.23 -29.43
N ILE A 213 -1.05 2.40 -29.00
CA ILE A 213 -0.93 0.94 -29.10
C ILE A 213 -0.88 0.50 -30.57
N ALA A 214 -1.78 1.01 -31.41
CA ALA A 214 -1.83 0.65 -32.84
C ALA A 214 -0.58 1.11 -33.60
N ALA A 215 0.02 2.24 -33.22
CA ALA A 215 1.28 2.74 -33.78
C ALA A 215 2.52 1.96 -33.29
N GLY A 216 2.37 1.08 -32.29
CA GLY A 216 3.48 0.35 -31.68
C GLY A 216 4.32 1.19 -30.70
N ASP A 217 3.83 2.37 -30.30
CA ASP A 217 4.54 3.23 -29.33
C ASP A 217 4.52 2.63 -27.91
N ILE A 218 3.45 1.91 -27.54
CA ILE A 218 3.28 1.23 -26.25
C ILE A 218 2.50 -0.08 -26.41
N TYR A 219 2.70 -1.05 -25.51
CA TYR A 219 1.92 -2.30 -25.49
C TYR A 219 0.66 -2.24 -24.63
N GLN A 220 0.75 -1.56 -23.48
CA GLN A 220 -0.35 -1.43 -22.52
C GLN A 220 -0.20 -0.11 -21.76
N LEU A 221 -1.34 0.49 -21.42
CA LEU A 221 -1.42 1.62 -20.49
C LEU A 221 -2.65 1.48 -19.61
N ASN A 222 -2.46 1.64 -18.30
CA ASN A 222 -3.55 1.62 -17.34
C ASN A 222 -4.12 3.03 -17.23
N LEU A 223 -5.16 3.33 -18.02
CA LEU A 223 -5.86 4.60 -17.96
C LEU A 223 -6.82 4.59 -16.77
N THR A 224 -6.61 5.47 -15.80
CA THR A 224 -7.40 5.54 -14.57
C THR A 224 -8.25 6.81 -14.49
N LEU A 225 -9.32 6.72 -13.72
CA LEU A 225 -10.23 7.82 -13.41
C LEU A 225 -10.25 8.03 -11.91
N LYS A 226 -10.14 9.28 -11.45
CA LYS A 226 -10.20 9.62 -10.03
C LYS A 226 -11.60 10.08 -9.66
N GLY A 227 -12.16 9.51 -8.60
CA GLY A 227 -13.30 10.04 -7.87
C GLY A 227 -12.86 10.94 -6.72
N ARG A 228 -13.67 11.95 -6.39
CA ARG A 228 -13.51 12.80 -5.22
C ARG A 228 -14.81 12.78 -4.42
N PHE A 229 -14.70 12.62 -3.12
CA PHE A 229 -15.81 12.73 -2.18
C PHE A 229 -15.29 13.32 -0.88
N ARG A 230 -16.19 13.84 -0.05
CA ARG A 230 -15.89 14.28 1.30
C ARG A 230 -16.18 13.15 2.28
N VAL A 231 -15.30 13.02 3.27
CA VAL A 231 -15.50 12.17 4.44
C VAL A 231 -15.65 13.11 5.62
N GLU A 232 -16.81 13.08 6.26
CA GLU A 232 -17.06 13.78 7.52
C GLU A 232 -17.07 12.75 8.66
N GLY A 233 -16.47 13.09 9.79
CA GLY A 233 -16.40 12.20 10.95
C GLY A 233 -15.18 11.29 10.94
N ASP A 234 -15.34 10.09 11.51
CA ASP A 234 -14.21 9.25 11.90
C ASP A 234 -13.70 8.33 10.77
N PRO A 235 -12.45 8.51 10.29
CA PRO A 235 -11.88 7.65 9.26
C PRO A 235 -11.61 6.21 9.72
N VAL A 236 -11.46 5.94 11.01
CA VAL A 236 -11.29 4.57 11.54
C VAL A 236 -12.59 3.79 11.35
N ALA A 237 -13.72 4.41 11.66
CA ALA A 237 -15.03 3.83 11.42
C ALA A 237 -15.28 3.54 9.93
N LEU A 238 -14.83 4.43 9.03
CA LEU A 238 -14.88 4.21 7.59
C LEU A 238 -14.02 3.00 7.18
N TYR A 239 -12.78 2.92 7.67
CA TYR A 239 -11.88 1.80 7.38
C TYR A 239 -12.47 0.47 7.85
N ARG A 240 -12.97 0.40 9.08
CA ARG A 240 -13.60 -0.80 9.65
C ARG A 240 -14.74 -1.31 8.76
N ASP A 241 -15.64 -0.43 8.34
CA ASP A 241 -16.77 -0.81 7.50
C ASP A 241 -16.30 -1.23 6.09
N LEU A 242 -15.28 -0.57 5.53
CA LEU A 242 -14.67 -0.95 4.26
C LEU A 242 -14.03 -2.35 4.35
N ARG A 243 -13.27 -2.62 5.41
CA ARG A 243 -12.62 -3.90 5.70
C ARG A 243 -13.63 -5.06 5.69
N ARG A 244 -14.78 -4.87 6.35
CA ARG A 244 -15.88 -5.86 6.40
C ARG A 244 -16.53 -6.08 5.03
N LYS A 245 -16.68 -5.04 4.22
CA LYS A 245 -17.32 -5.11 2.89
C LYS A 245 -16.40 -5.66 1.80
N GLN A 246 -15.11 -5.34 1.86
CA GLN A 246 -14.13 -5.70 0.85
C GLN A 246 -12.85 -6.26 1.51
N PRO A 247 -12.90 -7.51 2.01
CA PRO A 247 -11.72 -8.14 2.59
C PRO A 247 -10.65 -8.37 1.53
N VAL A 248 -9.45 -7.84 1.76
CA VAL A 248 -8.28 -7.99 0.88
C VAL A 248 -7.04 -8.38 1.69
N SER A 249 -6.04 -8.97 1.02
CA SER A 249 -4.82 -9.45 1.67
C SER A 249 -3.83 -8.35 2.06
N TYR A 250 -3.96 -7.15 1.49
CA TYR A 250 -3.01 -6.05 1.66
C TYR A 250 -3.74 -4.73 1.97
N ALA A 251 -4.66 -4.76 2.94
CA ALA A 251 -5.36 -3.57 3.42
C ALA A 251 -4.44 -2.73 4.31
N ALA A 252 -4.73 -1.42 4.40
CA ALA A 252 -4.08 -0.58 5.39
C ALA A 252 -4.89 0.65 5.80
N LEU A 253 -4.63 1.10 7.01
CA LEU A 253 -5.07 2.37 7.57
C LEU A 253 -3.85 3.10 8.13
N LEU A 254 -3.51 4.25 7.54
CA LEU A 254 -2.46 5.15 8.05
C LEU A 254 -3.16 6.39 8.57
N ARG A 255 -3.04 6.64 9.86
CA ARG A 255 -3.47 7.86 10.53
C ARG A 255 -2.23 8.72 10.70
N CYS A 256 -2.09 9.75 9.88
CA CYS A 256 -1.00 10.71 9.98
C CYS A 256 -1.54 12.01 10.61
N ASP A 257 -0.63 12.91 11.02
CA ASP A 257 -1.01 14.14 11.72
C ASP A 257 -1.94 15.05 10.88
N ASP A 258 -1.72 15.12 9.56
CA ASP A 258 -2.40 16.04 8.64
C ASP A 258 -3.23 15.34 7.54
N PHE A 259 -3.20 14.01 7.44
CA PHE A 259 -3.99 13.25 6.47
C PHE A 259 -4.19 11.79 6.91
N THR A 260 -5.15 11.11 6.28
CA THR A 260 -5.38 9.68 6.48
C THR A 260 -5.33 8.95 5.14
N VAL A 261 -4.66 7.80 5.10
CA VAL A 261 -4.67 6.89 3.95
C VAL A 261 -5.44 5.64 4.32
N ILE A 262 -6.46 5.32 3.54
CA ILE A 262 -7.20 4.06 3.61
C ILE A 262 -6.94 3.31 2.30
N SER A 263 -6.53 2.06 2.42
CA SER A 263 -6.26 1.18 1.29
C SER A 263 -6.96 -0.17 1.45
N ALA A 264 -7.55 -0.61 0.34
CA ALA A 264 -8.02 -1.98 0.15
C ALA A 264 -7.29 -2.58 -1.06
N SER A 265 -5.96 -2.73 -0.97
CA SER A 265 -5.15 -3.26 -2.07
C SER A 265 -5.33 -4.78 -2.23
N PRO A 266 -5.71 -5.25 -3.42
CA PRO A 266 -5.80 -6.68 -3.70
C PRO A 266 -4.47 -7.30 -4.15
N GLU A 267 -3.45 -6.49 -4.47
CA GLU A 267 -2.22 -6.93 -5.12
C GLU A 267 -0.97 -6.68 -4.25
N LEU A 268 -0.03 -7.63 -4.30
CA LEU A 268 1.31 -7.45 -3.73
C LEU A 268 2.25 -6.87 -4.78
N PHE A 269 2.61 -5.60 -4.62
CA PHE A 269 3.62 -4.99 -5.48
C PHE A 269 4.99 -5.66 -5.30
N LEU A 270 5.51 -5.64 -4.07
CA LEU A 270 6.81 -6.21 -3.74
C LEU A 270 6.85 -6.66 -2.28
N ARG A 271 7.49 -7.81 -2.03
CA ARG A 271 7.95 -8.27 -0.72
C ARG A 271 9.39 -8.75 -0.86
N ILE A 272 10.25 -8.32 0.04
CA ILE A 272 11.68 -8.69 0.05
C ILE A 272 11.96 -9.37 1.38
N GLU A 273 12.50 -10.58 1.34
CA GLU A 273 12.86 -11.41 2.50
C GLU A 273 14.29 -11.94 2.27
N GLY A 274 15.28 -11.30 2.91
CA GLY A 274 16.69 -11.60 2.67
C GLY A 274 17.07 -11.37 1.21
N GLU A 275 17.41 -12.44 0.49
CA GLU A 275 17.71 -12.40 -0.96
C GLU A 275 16.50 -12.70 -1.85
N ARG A 276 15.36 -13.05 -1.25
CA ARG A 276 14.14 -13.41 -1.98
C ARG A 276 13.31 -12.16 -2.24
N VAL A 277 12.88 -11.99 -3.49
CA VAL A 277 11.96 -10.93 -3.90
C VAL A 277 10.71 -11.56 -4.50
N VAL A 278 9.54 -11.18 -4.00
CA VAL A 278 8.23 -11.71 -4.42
C VAL A 278 7.35 -10.56 -4.88
N THR A 279 6.70 -10.74 -6.03
CA THR A 279 5.61 -9.90 -6.53
C THR A 279 4.45 -10.82 -6.92
N ARG A 280 3.21 -10.35 -6.82
CA ARG A 280 2.02 -11.11 -7.23
C ARG A 280 1.14 -10.26 -8.14
N PRO A 281 1.61 -9.95 -9.36
CA PRO A 281 0.84 -9.14 -10.28
C PRO A 281 -0.47 -9.82 -10.65
N MET A 282 -1.57 -9.06 -10.69
CA MET A 282 -2.85 -9.56 -11.18
C MET A 282 -3.10 -9.08 -12.59
N LYS A 283 -3.65 -9.97 -13.42
CA LYS A 283 -4.11 -9.65 -14.76
C LYS A 283 -5.40 -10.43 -15.04
N GLY A 284 -6.27 -9.82 -15.83
CA GLY A 284 -7.62 -10.34 -16.03
C GLY A 284 -8.52 -9.91 -14.87
N THR A 285 -9.69 -9.36 -15.20
CA THR A 285 -10.68 -9.00 -14.21
C THR A 285 -12.04 -9.27 -14.82
N ALA A 286 -12.85 -10.05 -14.12
CA ALA A 286 -14.26 -10.24 -14.42
C ALA A 286 -15.07 -9.87 -13.18
N ALA A 287 -16.31 -9.43 -13.39
CA ALA A 287 -17.25 -9.24 -12.29
C ALA A 287 -17.52 -10.60 -11.61
N ARG A 288 -17.73 -10.59 -10.29
CA ARG A 288 -18.16 -11.79 -9.57
C ARG A 288 -19.56 -12.20 -10.02
N GLY A 289 -19.82 -13.50 -10.05
CA GLY A 289 -21.16 -14.04 -10.32
C GLY A 289 -22.13 -13.67 -9.20
N LEU A 290 -23.41 -13.53 -9.53
CA LEU A 290 -24.46 -13.32 -8.51
C LEU A 290 -24.78 -14.60 -7.74
N THR A 291 -24.38 -15.76 -8.29
CA THR A 291 -24.48 -17.07 -7.67
C THR A 291 -23.12 -17.77 -7.67
N LEU A 292 -22.92 -18.73 -6.76
CA LEU A 292 -21.69 -19.55 -6.72
C LEU A 292 -21.41 -20.25 -8.06
N GLN A 293 -22.45 -20.73 -8.73
CA GLN A 293 -22.31 -21.38 -10.02
C GLN A 293 -21.78 -20.40 -11.08
N GLN A 294 -22.41 -19.22 -11.21
CA GLN A 294 -21.98 -18.19 -12.16
C GLN A 294 -20.55 -17.73 -11.85
N ASP A 295 -20.22 -17.59 -10.58
CA ASP A 295 -18.89 -17.16 -10.15
C ASP A 295 -17.80 -18.17 -10.52
N ASN A 296 -18.11 -19.47 -10.37
CA ASN A 296 -17.23 -20.55 -10.80
C ASN A 296 -17.09 -20.61 -12.32
N GLU A 297 -18.18 -20.41 -13.06
CA GLU A 297 -18.16 -20.38 -14.54
C GLU A 297 -17.30 -19.21 -15.06
N ILE A 298 -17.45 -18.02 -14.47
CA ILE A 298 -16.63 -16.85 -14.78
C ILE A 298 -15.16 -17.12 -14.44
N GLY A 299 -14.90 -17.72 -13.28
CA GLY A 299 -13.55 -18.08 -12.84
C GLY A 299 -12.87 -19.10 -13.75
N GLN A 300 -13.60 -20.03 -14.34
CA GLN A 300 -13.08 -21.01 -15.30
C GLN A 300 -12.80 -20.41 -16.68
N TRP A 301 -13.48 -19.33 -17.04
CA TRP A 301 -13.28 -18.64 -18.33
C TRP A 301 -12.02 -17.76 -18.35
N LEU A 302 -11.63 -17.21 -17.20
CA LEU A 302 -10.44 -16.35 -17.02
C LEU A 302 -9.12 -17.14 -17.09
#